data_AF-A0A257MHJ1-F1
#
_entry.id   AF-A0A257MHJ1-F1
#
_cell.length_a   1.000
_cell.length_b   1.000
_cell.length_c   1.000
_cell.angle_alpha   90.00
_cell.angle_beta   90.00
_cell.angle_gamma   90.00
#
_symmetry.space_group_name_H-M   'P 1'
#
loop_
_entity.id
_entity.type
_entity.pdbx_description
1 polymer ?
#
loop_
_entity_poly.entity_id
_entity_poly.type
_entity_poly.pdbx_seq_one_letter_code
_entity_poly.pdbx_strand_id
1 'polypeptide(L)'
;MLPRVILHNAVSLDGRIEGFPLDLQQYYELASTWKEDATLAGSQTFLKAADEAPPEDESAFLSPDADPEDRRPLLLIPDSRGRIRTWHYLRSLPYWRGFVALCSRS
;
A
#
# COMPACT_ATOMS: atom_id res chain seq x y z
N MET A 1 17.48 -1.86 -17.26
CA MET A 1 16.23 -1.17 -17.67
C MET A 1 15.61 -0.53 -16.44
N LEU A 2 14.96 0.61 -16.59
CA LEU A 2 14.17 1.24 -15.52
C LEU A 2 12.71 0.77 -15.61
N PRO A 3 11.98 0.65 -14.48
CA PRO A 3 10.57 0.26 -14.48
C PRO A 3 9.68 1.33 -15.14
N ARG A 4 8.56 0.92 -15.75
CA ARG A 4 7.52 1.84 -16.20
C ARG A 4 6.75 2.35 -14.98
N VAL A 5 6.67 3.67 -14.82
CA VAL A 5 5.97 4.29 -13.70
C VAL A 5 4.65 4.89 -14.18
N ILE A 6 3.57 4.57 -13.48
CA ILE A 6 2.23 5.16 -13.66
C ILE A 6 1.90 5.90 -12.37
N LEU A 7 1.51 7.17 -12.49
CA LEU A 7 1.02 7.95 -11.36
C LEU A 7 -0.51 7.98 -11.40
N HIS A 8 -1.14 7.44 -10.36
CA HIS A 8 -2.59 7.46 -10.18
C HIS A 8 -2.89 8.19 -8.88
N ASN A 9 -3.75 9.22 -8.93
CA ASN A 9 -4.17 10.02 -7.78
C ASN A 9 -5.66 10.34 -7.91
N ALA A 10 -6.37 10.34 -6.79
CA ALA A 10 -7.69 10.96 -6.68
C ALA A 10 -7.50 12.45 -6.39
N VAL A 11 -8.23 13.31 -7.09
CA VAL A 11 -8.11 14.77 -6.96
C VAL A 11 -9.50 15.38 -6.97
N SER A 12 -9.75 16.33 -6.06
CA SER A 12 -10.97 17.14 -6.06
C SER A 12 -11.03 18.07 -7.29
N LEU A 13 -12.21 18.63 -7.57
CA LEU A 13 -12.39 19.58 -8.67
C LEU A 13 -11.46 20.82 -8.56
N ASP A 14 -11.09 21.21 -7.34
CA ASP A 14 -10.20 22.33 -7.06
C ASP A 14 -8.74 21.92 -6.80
N GLY A 15 -8.36 20.69 -7.13
CA GLY A 15 -6.96 20.26 -7.15
C GLY A 15 -6.41 19.74 -5.82
N ARG A 16 -7.24 19.48 -4.81
CA ARG A 16 -6.81 18.89 -3.54
C ARG A 16 -6.65 17.37 -3.68
N ILE A 17 -5.67 16.83 -2.96
CA ILE A 17 -5.41 15.37 -2.85
C ILE A 17 -5.77 14.80 -1.47
N GLU A 18 -6.24 15.65 -0.56
CA GLU A 18 -6.70 15.29 0.79
C GLU A 18 -7.95 16.12 1.14
N GLY A 19 -8.71 15.68 2.15
CA GLY A 19 -9.84 16.45 2.71
C GLY A 19 -11.16 16.35 1.94
N PHE A 20 -11.32 15.32 1.11
CA PHE A 20 -12.56 15.02 0.40
C PHE A 20 -12.87 13.51 0.49
N PRO A 21 -14.14 13.08 0.39
CA PRO A 21 -14.49 11.68 0.44
C PRO A 21 -13.91 10.93 -0.77
N LEU A 22 -13.25 9.80 -0.51
CA LEU A 22 -12.70 8.93 -1.53
C LEU A 22 -13.47 7.60 -1.52
N ASP A 23 -13.95 7.18 -2.69
CA ASP A 23 -14.42 5.82 -2.91
C ASP A 23 -13.21 4.90 -3.13
N LEU A 24 -12.80 4.21 -2.07
CA LEU A 24 -11.64 3.30 -2.11
C LEU A 24 -11.87 2.11 -3.04
N GLN A 25 -13.11 1.64 -3.17
CA GLN A 25 -13.41 0.52 -4.06
C GLN A 25 -13.17 0.94 -5.51
N GLN A 26 -13.80 2.03 -5.94
CA GLN A 26 -13.59 2.57 -7.29
C GLN A 26 -12.11 2.87 -7.56
N TYR A 27 -11.41 3.46 -6.58
CA TYR A 27 -10.00 3.82 -6.70
C TYR A 27 -9.11 2.60 -6.97
N TYR A 28 -9.24 1.54 -6.16
CA TYR A 28 -8.42 0.33 -6.32
C TYR A 28 -8.88 -0.56 -7.48
N GLU A 29 -10.17 -0.57 -7.83
CA GLU A 29 -10.66 -1.23 -9.04
C GLU A 29 -10.01 -0.63 -10.29
N LEU A 30 -9.97 0.71 -10.39
CA LEU A 30 -9.29 1.38 -11.49
C LEU A 30 -7.78 1.10 -11.48
N ALA A 31 -7.15 1.14 -10.30
CA ALA A 31 -5.75 0.74 -10.11
C ALA A 31 -5.42 -0.62 -10.74
N SER A 32 -6.25 -1.62 -10.44
CA SER A 32 -6.03 -3.00 -10.88
C SER A 32 -6.00 -3.18 -12.41
N THR A 33 -6.57 -2.23 -13.18
CA THR A 33 -6.63 -2.33 -14.65
C THR A 33 -5.24 -2.20 -15.31
N TRP A 34 -4.29 -1.53 -14.63
CA TRP A 34 -2.93 -1.37 -15.14
C TRP A 34 -2.07 -2.61 -14.99
N LYS A 35 -2.52 -3.60 -14.20
CA LYS A 35 -1.81 -4.85 -13.91
C LYS A 35 -0.39 -4.57 -13.43
N GLU A 36 -0.26 -3.67 -12.48
CA GLU A 36 1.02 -3.29 -11.93
C GLU A 36 1.67 -4.45 -11.18
N ASP A 37 2.99 -4.60 -11.33
CA ASP A 37 3.76 -5.58 -10.57
C ASP A 37 3.89 -5.16 -9.10
N ALA A 38 3.86 -3.84 -8.87
CA ALA A 38 4.03 -3.21 -7.58
C ALA A 38 3.33 -1.84 -7.49
N THR A 39 2.73 -1.56 -6.34
CA THR A 39 2.24 -0.25 -5.93
C THR A 39 3.32 0.45 -5.10
N LEU A 40 3.75 1.64 -5.50
CA LEU A 40 4.65 2.48 -4.71
C LEU A 40 3.83 3.55 -3.97
N ALA A 41 3.87 3.54 -2.64
CA ALA A 41 3.15 4.51 -1.82
C ALA A 41 4.05 5.09 -0.72
N GLY A 42 3.89 6.39 -0.46
CA GLY A 42 4.70 7.11 0.52
C GLY A 42 4.40 6.64 1.95
N SER A 43 5.43 6.50 2.78
CA SER A 43 5.27 6.11 4.20
C SER A 43 4.34 7.04 4.99
N GLN A 44 4.33 8.33 4.68
CA GLN A 44 3.45 9.29 5.38
C GLN A 44 1.96 8.99 5.19
N THR A 45 1.55 8.40 4.06
CA THR A 45 0.16 8.00 3.82
C THR A 45 -0.27 6.96 4.86
N PHE A 46 0.54 5.94 5.09
CA PHE A 46 0.23 4.87 6.04
C PHE A 46 0.45 5.26 7.50
N LEU A 47 1.36 6.19 7.77
CA LEU A 47 1.53 6.71 9.13
C LEU A 47 0.33 7.54 9.59
N LYS A 48 -0.32 8.28 8.68
CA LYS A 48 -1.58 8.96 8.99
C LYS A 48 -2.73 7.97 9.26
N ALA A 49 -2.74 6.84 8.57
CA ALA A 49 -3.74 5.78 8.75
C ALA A 49 -3.38 4.77 9.85
N ALA A 50 -2.28 4.98 10.58
CA ALA A 50 -1.80 4.02 11.57
C ALA A 50 -2.78 3.85 12.74
N ASP A 51 -3.51 4.90 13.09
CA ASP A 51 -4.51 4.88 14.16
C ASP A 51 -5.74 4.01 13.81
N GLU A 52 -5.95 3.69 12.53
CA GLU A 52 -7.00 2.77 12.07
C GLU A 52 -6.58 1.30 12.20
N ALA A 53 -5.28 1.03 12.40
CA ALA A 53 -4.79 -0.34 12.49
C ALA A 53 -5.26 -0.99 13.80
N PRO A 54 -5.87 -2.19 13.75
CA PRO A 54 -6.16 -2.93 14.96
C PRO A 54 -4.87 -3.31 15.69
N PRO A 55 -4.92 -3.60 17.00
CA PRO A 55 -3.79 -4.22 17.70
C PRO A 55 -3.35 -5.52 17.01
N GLU A 56 -2.06 -5.85 17.12
CA GLU A 56 -1.56 -7.15 16.68
C GLU A 56 -2.19 -8.28 17.53
N ASP A 57 -2.48 -9.40 16.89
CA ASP A 57 -2.86 -10.65 17.54
C ASP A 57 -1.92 -11.79 17.08
N GLU A 58 -2.15 -13.01 17.53
CA GLU A 58 -1.33 -14.18 17.17
C GLU A 58 -1.21 -14.40 15.65
N SER A 59 -2.21 -13.98 14.87
CA SER A 59 -2.17 -14.10 13.42
C SER A 59 -1.11 -13.19 12.78
N ALA A 60 -0.72 -12.09 13.44
CA ALA A 60 0.32 -11.18 12.97
C ALA A 60 1.67 -11.89 12.80
N PHE A 61 1.94 -12.93 13.59
CA PHE A 61 3.19 -13.68 13.58
C PHE A 61 3.20 -14.88 12.62
N LEU A 62 2.04 -15.23 12.06
CA LEU A 62 1.95 -16.28 11.06
C LEU A 62 2.47 -15.77 9.71
N SER A 63 3.27 -16.60 9.03
CA SER A 63 3.61 -16.31 7.64
C SER A 63 2.36 -16.46 6.77
N PRO A 64 2.12 -15.53 5.83
CA PRO A 64 1.00 -15.67 4.91
C PRO A 64 1.24 -16.87 3.99
N ASP A 65 0.17 -17.60 3.68
CA ASP A 65 0.21 -18.65 2.67
C ASP A 65 0.49 -18.02 1.31
N ALA A 66 1.60 -18.42 0.69
CA ALA A 66 1.93 -17.96 -0.65
C ALA A 66 1.08 -18.73 -1.67
N ASP A 67 0.02 -18.09 -2.17
CA ASP A 67 -0.73 -18.57 -3.32
C ASP A 67 0.04 -18.20 -4.61
N PRO A 68 0.56 -19.19 -5.38
CA PRO A 68 1.26 -18.92 -6.63
C PRO A 68 0.41 -18.21 -7.69
N GLU A 69 -0.92 -18.30 -7.59
CA GLU A 69 -1.85 -17.64 -8.50
C GLU A 69 -2.28 -16.24 -8.04
N ASP A 70 -1.82 -15.77 -6.87
CA ASP A 70 -2.11 -14.41 -6.41
C ASP A 70 -1.41 -13.36 -7.29
N ARG A 71 -2.20 -12.69 -8.13
CA ARG A 71 -1.73 -11.65 -9.07
C ARG A 71 -1.75 -10.24 -8.48
N ARG A 72 -2.20 -10.04 -7.24
CA ARG A 72 -2.25 -8.69 -6.62
C ARG A 72 -0.84 -8.11 -6.51
N PRO A 73 -0.61 -6.80 -6.67
CA PRO A 73 0.74 -6.21 -6.63
C PRO A 73 1.44 -6.34 -5.28
N LEU A 74 2.76 -6.13 -5.26
CA LEU A 74 3.51 -5.85 -4.03
C LEU A 74 3.32 -4.39 -3.60
N LEU A 75 3.15 -4.15 -2.30
CA LEU A 75 3.20 -2.79 -1.74
C LEU A 75 4.65 -2.41 -1.41
N LEU A 76 5.18 -1.42 -2.10
CA LEU A 76 6.51 -0.86 -1.85
C LEU A 76 6.36 0.44 -1.05
N ILE A 77 7.03 0.53 0.10
CA ILE A 77 6.99 1.71 0.95
C ILE A 77 8.42 2.23 1.21
N PRO A 78 8.75 3.45 0.79
CA PRO A 78 9.99 4.11 1.21
C PRO A 78 9.96 4.43 2.71
N ASP A 79 10.74 3.67 3.49
CA ASP A 79 10.79 3.80 4.95
C ASP A 79 12.19 3.51 5.51
N SER A 80 13.18 4.30 5.11
CA SER A 80 14.58 4.18 5.56
C SER A 80 14.76 4.21 7.08
N ARG A 81 13.76 4.67 7.85
CA ARG A 81 13.82 4.79 9.31
C ARG A 81 13.00 3.74 10.06
N GLY A 82 12.36 2.78 9.37
CA GLY A 82 11.54 1.74 10.00
C GLY A 82 10.41 2.31 10.86
N ARG A 83 9.74 3.36 10.38
CA ARG A 83 8.63 4.04 11.06
C ARG A 83 7.32 3.28 10.93
N ILE A 84 7.13 2.53 9.86
CA ILE A 84 5.93 1.70 9.68
C ILE A 84 6.01 0.51 10.64
N ARG A 85 5.00 0.41 11.50
CA ARG A 85 4.83 -0.67 12.49
C ARG A 85 3.53 -1.45 12.32
N THR A 86 2.66 -1.01 11.42
CA THR A 86 1.33 -1.58 11.17
C THR A 86 1.32 -2.58 10.01
N TRP A 87 2.41 -3.32 9.81
CA TRP A 87 2.56 -4.26 8.68
C TRP A 87 1.51 -5.37 8.69
N HIS A 88 1.11 -5.83 9.89
CA HIS A 88 0.04 -6.82 10.06
C HIS A 88 -1.28 -6.33 9.47
N TYR A 89 -1.62 -5.06 9.70
CA TYR A 89 -2.82 -4.42 9.17
C TYR A 89 -2.72 -4.22 7.66
N LEU A 90 -1.58 -3.73 7.15
CA LEU A 90 -1.41 -3.56 5.70
C LEU A 90 -1.52 -4.89 4.95
N ARG A 91 -1.08 -5.99 5.58
CA ARG A 91 -1.23 -7.35 5.07
C ARG A 91 -2.68 -7.83 5.02
N SER A 92 -3.55 -7.37 5.92
CA SER A 92 -4.95 -7.78 5.95
C SER A 92 -5.80 -7.07 4.89
N LEU A 93 -5.28 -6.00 4.27
CA LEU A 93 -5.97 -5.29 3.20
C LEU A 93 -6.02 -6.12 1.91
N PRO A 94 -7.12 -6.08 1.15
CA PRO A 94 -7.32 -6.97 0.00
C PRO A 94 -6.50 -6.57 -1.23
N TYR A 95 -5.76 -5.46 -1.20
CA TYR A 95 -5.15 -4.85 -2.38
C TYR A 95 -3.78 -5.41 -2.76
N TRP A 96 -3.04 -5.98 -1.82
CA TRP A 96 -1.64 -6.38 -2.02
C TRP A 96 -1.38 -7.81 -1.56
N ARG A 97 -0.50 -8.52 -2.28
CA ARG A 97 -0.08 -9.88 -1.89
C ARG A 97 1.07 -9.91 -0.89
N GLY A 98 1.74 -8.77 -0.70
CA GLY A 98 2.92 -8.66 0.16
C GLY A 98 3.49 -7.25 0.14
N PHE A 99 4.55 -7.03 0.91
CA PHE A 99 5.10 -5.71 1.16
C PHE A 99 6.62 -5.69 1.24
N VAL A 100 7.22 -4.58 0.83
CA VAL A 100 8.66 -4.34 0.87
C VAL A 100 8.93 -2.93 1.38
N ALA A 101 9.73 -2.81 2.43
CA ALA A 101 10.29 -1.54 2.84
C ALA A 101 11.51 -1.21 1.97
N LEU A 102 11.45 -0.09 1.25
CA LEU A 102 12.58 0.45 0.50
C LEU A 102 13.38 1.38 1.42
N CYS A 103 14.65 1.06 1.59
CA CYS A 103 15.58 1.85 2.42
C CYS A 103 16.67 2.45 1.54
N SER A 104 16.99 3.72 1.79
CA SER A 104 18.18 4.39 1.24
C SER A 104 19.19 4.65 2.35
N ARG A 105 20.49 4.60 1.99
CA ARG A 105 21.60 4.97 2.89
C ARG A 105 21.91 6.47 2.90
N SER A 106 21.24 7.25 2.05
CA SER A 106 21.41 8.70 1.91
C SER A 106 20.90 9.49 3.12
#